data_AF-A0A9D5ZTF7-F1
#
_entry.id   AF-A0A9D5ZTF7-F1
#
_cell.length_a   1.000
_cell.length_b   1.000
_cell.length_c   1.000
_cell.angle_alpha   90.00
_cell.angle_beta   90.00
_cell.angle_gamma   90.00
#
_symmetry.space_group_name_H-M   'P 1'
#
loop_
_entity.id
_entity.type
_entity.pdbx_description
1 polymer ?
#
loop_
_entity_poly.entity_id
_entity_poly.type
_entity_poly.pdbx_seq_one_letter_code
_entity_poly.pdbx_strand_id
1 'polypeptide(L)'
;ESVYKIFQEAYEVAQGLGIEVLFPSLTARPIGCNSASVMFISEKGDVSPCVHLAYDVPFELFGDALVMGPLFYGNIMLKPPLSIWFSDEYKAFRSKLEAHILPSQCIYCADGYGVICSNRHLSP
;
A
#
# COMPACT_ATOMS: atom_id res chain seq x y z
N GLU A 1 -17.52 20.90 -14.84
CA GLU A 1 -16.29 21.58 -14.36
C GLU A 1 -15.21 20.53 -14.16
N SER A 2 -13.95 20.80 -14.49
CA SER A 2 -12.89 19.80 -14.33
C SER A 2 -12.65 19.54 -12.84
N VAL A 3 -12.53 18.26 -12.41
CA VAL A 3 -12.21 17.89 -11.02
C VAL A 3 -10.94 18.61 -10.55
N TYR A 4 -9.97 18.82 -11.43
CA TYR A 4 -8.76 19.60 -11.14
C TYR A 4 -9.04 21.04 -10.72
N LYS A 5 -10.05 21.69 -11.31
CA LYS A 5 -10.39 23.08 -10.97
C LYS A 5 -10.92 23.19 -9.54
N ILE A 6 -11.74 22.22 -9.12
CA ILE A 6 -12.29 22.17 -7.76
C ILE A 6 -11.17 21.98 -6.72
N PHE A 7 -10.22 21.07 -6.99
CA PHE A 7 -9.09 20.83 -6.09
C PHE A 7 -8.13 22.02 -6.04
N GLN A 8 -7.91 22.69 -7.18
CA GLN A 8 -7.09 23.89 -7.26
C GLN A 8 -7.70 25.05 -6.46
N GLU A 9 -9.00 25.30 -6.59
CA GLU A 9 -9.70 26.33 -5.82
C GLU A 9 -9.64 26.04 -4.31
N ALA A 10 -9.82 24.78 -3.91
CA ALA A 10 -9.69 24.37 -2.51
C ALA A 10 -8.27 24.62 -1.96
N TYR A 11 -7.24 24.34 -2.77
CA TYR A 11 -5.84 24.62 -2.40
C TYR A 11 -5.58 26.11 -2.19
N GLU A 12 -6.06 26.96 -3.10
CA GLU A 12 -5.89 28.41 -3.05
C GLU A 12 -6.57 29.02 -1.81
N VAL A 13 -7.79 28.58 -1.50
CA VAL A 13 -8.50 29.00 -0.27
C VAL A 13 -7.73 28.58 0.97
N ALA A 14 -7.22 27.34 1.01
CA ALA A 14 -6.48 26.84 2.17
C ALA A 14 -5.16 27.60 2.40
N GLN A 15 -4.41 27.89 1.34
CA GLN A 15 -3.20 28.72 1.44
C GLN A 15 -3.50 30.11 2.00
N GLY A 16 -4.57 30.76 1.53
CA GLY A 16 -5.00 32.06 2.05
C GLY A 16 -5.34 32.06 3.54
N LEU A 17 -5.70 30.90 4.09
CA LEU A 17 -6.01 30.67 5.51
C LEU A 17 -4.84 30.10 6.32
N GLY A 18 -3.68 29.86 5.70
CA GLY A 18 -2.54 29.21 6.36
C GLY A 18 -2.80 27.73 6.72
N ILE A 19 -3.71 27.06 6.01
CA ILE A 19 -4.05 25.65 6.20
C ILE A 19 -3.25 24.81 5.19
N GLU A 20 -2.51 23.81 5.68
CA GLU A 20 -1.88 22.81 4.82
C GLU A 20 -2.92 21.78 4.37
N VAL A 21 -2.99 21.54 3.07
CA VAL A 21 -3.88 20.53 2.48
C VAL A 21 -3.05 19.57 1.64
N LEU A 22 -3.20 18.28 1.93
CA LEU A 22 -2.56 17.19 1.20
C LEU A 22 -3.61 16.40 0.44
N PHE A 23 -3.56 16.45 -0.88
CA PHE A 23 -4.44 15.66 -1.73
C PHE A 23 -3.80 14.33 -2.11
N PRO A 24 -4.57 13.23 -2.15
CA PRO A 24 -4.13 12.01 -2.82
C PRO A 24 -3.98 12.27 -4.32
N SER A 25 -3.33 11.34 -5.02
CA SER A 25 -3.26 11.42 -6.47
C SER A 25 -4.68 11.33 -7.05
N LEU A 26 -5.04 12.29 -7.90
CA LEU A 26 -6.29 12.24 -8.68
C LEU A 26 -6.21 11.24 -9.85
N THR A 27 -5.04 10.66 -10.08
CA THR A 27 -4.80 9.63 -11.09
C THR A 27 -4.22 8.38 -10.44
N ALA A 28 -4.85 7.23 -10.64
CA ALA A 28 -4.28 5.98 -10.18
C ALA A 28 -3.10 5.59 -11.08
N ARG A 29 -1.89 5.87 -10.61
CA ARG A 29 -0.65 5.36 -11.19
C ARG A 29 -0.01 4.44 -10.18
N PRO A 30 0.52 3.28 -10.58
CA PRO A 30 1.32 2.45 -9.69
C PRO A 30 2.43 3.29 -9.06
N ILE A 31 2.39 3.42 -7.73
CA ILE A 31 3.45 4.07 -6.95
C ILE A 31 4.09 3.11 -5.96
N GLY A 32 3.66 1.85 -5.89
CA GLY A 32 4.13 0.92 -4.86
C GLY A 32 3.49 1.19 -3.50
N CYS A 33 4.03 0.57 -2.46
CA CYS A 33 3.47 0.64 -1.10
C CYS A 33 4.55 0.40 -0.07
N ASN A 34 4.59 1.25 0.97
CA ASN A 34 5.53 1.11 2.08
C ASN A 34 5.10 0.11 3.15
N SER A 35 3.89 -0.45 3.09
CA SER A 35 3.45 -1.44 4.09
C SER A 35 4.43 -2.62 4.15
N ALA A 36 4.98 -3.05 3.01
CA ALA A 36 5.94 -4.14 2.96
C ALA A 36 7.32 -3.81 3.58
N SER A 37 7.59 -2.57 3.98
CA SER A 37 8.80 -2.20 4.74
C SER A 37 8.74 -2.62 6.22
N VAL A 38 7.56 -3.05 6.69
CA VAL A 38 7.32 -3.53 8.04
C VAL A 38 6.94 -5.01 8.01
N MET A 39 7.38 -5.77 9.01
CA MET A 39 6.95 -7.15 9.20
C MET A 39 5.61 -7.20 9.95
N PHE A 40 4.56 -7.70 9.30
CA PHE A 40 3.30 -8.00 9.99
C PHE A 40 3.30 -9.43 10.47
N ILE A 41 2.90 -9.65 11.72
CA ILE A 41 2.83 -10.96 12.36
C ILE A 41 1.41 -11.12 12.93
N SER A 42 0.71 -12.19 12.53
CA SER A 42 -0.62 -12.52 13.07
C SER A 42 -0.53 -13.10 14.49
N GLU A 43 -1.67 -13.27 15.15
CA GLU A 43 -1.79 -13.93 16.46
C GLU A 43 -1.34 -15.40 16.43
N LYS A 44 -1.36 -16.04 15.26
CA LYS A 44 -0.87 -17.41 15.03
C LYS A 44 0.62 -17.45 14.72
N GLY A 45 1.26 -16.30 14.62
CA GLY A 45 2.68 -16.16 14.28
C GLY A 45 2.97 -16.13 12.78
N ASP A 46 1.96 -16.08 11.91
CA ASP A 46 2.16 -16.03 10.46
C ASP A 46 2.67 -14.65 10.03
N VAL A 47 3.70 -14.64 9.19
CA VAL A 47 4.36 -13.43 8.71
C VAL A 47 3.80 -13.04 7.34
N SER A 48 3.18 -11.87 7.26
CA SER A 48 2.58 -11.31 6.04
C SER A 48 3.28 -10.01 5.62
N PRO A 49 3.30 -9.68 4.31
CA PRO A 49 3.89 -8.41 3.83
C PRO A 49 3.00 -7.19 4.05
N CYS A 50 1.73 -7.38 4.43
CA CYS A 50 0.77 -6.30 4.59
C CYS A 50 -0.33 -6.78 5.54
N VAL A 51 -0.82 -5.89 6.41
CA VAL A 51 -1.97 -6.20 7.28
C VAL A 51 -3.20 -6.67 6.48
N HIS A 52 -3.43 -6.11 5.29
CA HIS A 52 -4.55 -6.50 4.42
C HIS A 52 -4.34 -7.85 3.72
N LEU A 53 -3.10 -8.36 3.69
CA LEU A 53 -2.78 -9.67 3.13
C LEU A 53 -2.60 -10.73 4.23
N ALA A 54 -2.94 -10.41 5.47
CA ALA A 54 -2.94 -11.37 6.58
C ALA A 54 -4.27 -12.13 6.72
N TYR A 55 -5.32 -11.70 6.00
CA TYR A 55 -6.68 -12.25 6.05
C TYR A 55 -7.30 -12.22 4.65
N ASP A 56 -8.47 -12.85 4.48
CA ASP A 56 -9.29 -12.67 3.28
C ASP A 56 -9.84 -11.23 3.27
N VAL A 57 -9.32 -10.40 2.36
CA VAL A 57 -9.74 -8.99 2.25
C VAL A 57 -10.25 -8.71 0.84
N PRO A 58 -11.47 -8.14 0.72
CA PRO A 58 -11.93 -7.60 -0.55
C PRO A 58 -11.15 -6.32 -0.86
N PHE A 59 -10.41 -6.33 -1.95
CA PHE A 59 -9.85 -5.12 -2.54
C PHE A 59 -10.75 -4.63 -3.66
N GLU A 60 -11.03 -3.33 -3.67
CA GLU A 60 -11.82 -2.68 -4.71
C GLU A 60 -11.07 -1.47 -5.26
N LEU A 61 -11.02 -1.37 -6.59
CA LEU A 61 -10.46 -0.22 -7.29
C LEU A 61 -11.27 0.04 -8.56
N PHE A 62 -11.84 1.25 -8.68
CA PHE A 62 -12.65 1.69 -9.82
C PHE A 62 -13.85 0.80 -10.17
N GLY A 63 -14.48 0.19 -9.16
CA GLY A 63 -15.68 -0.65 -9.32
C GLY A 63 -15.36 -2.11 -9.67
N ASP A 64 -14.09 -2.46 -9.87
CA ASP A 64 -13.64 -3.84 -9.91
C ASP A 64 -13.24 -4.29 -8.50
N ALA A 65 -13.65 -5.50 -8.12
CA ALA A 65 -13.34 -6.08 -6.82
C ALA A 65 -12.70 -7.46 -6.96
N LEU A 66 -11.73 -7.75 -6.10
CA LEU A 66 -11.08 -9.05 -5.96
C LEU A 66 -10.93 -9.38 -4.47
N VAL A 67 -11.41 -10.55 -4.06
CA VAL A 67 -11.09 -11.08 -2.74
C VAL A 67 -9.73 -11.76 -2.84
N MET A 68 -8.74 -11.21 -2.14
CA MET A 68 -7.43 -11.82 -2.03
C MET A 68 -7.32 -12.65 -0.77
N GLY A 69 -6.92 -13.90 -0.97
CA GLY A 69 -6.57 -14.79 0.14
C GLY A 69 -5.29 -14.33 0.84
N PRO A 70 -5.06 -14.80 2.07
CA PRO A 70 -3.89 -14.41 2.83
C PRO A 70 -2.60 -14.84 2.14
N LEU A 71 -1.58 -13.99 2.24
CA LEU A 71 -0.22 -14.23 1.77
C LEU A 71 0.73 -14.28 2.96
N PHE A 72 1.34 -15.44 3.17
CA PHE A 72 2.28 -15.69 4.24
C PHE A 72 3.65 -16.12 3.70
N TYR A 73 4.72 -15.57 4.25
CA TYR A 73 6.10 -15.94 3.93
C TYR A 73 6.72 -16.90 4.94
N GLY A 74 6.06 -17.13 6.07
CA GLY A 74 6.51 -18.08 7.09
C GLY A 74 5.74 -17.91 8.39
N ASN A 75 6.18 -18.63 9.42
CA ASN A 75 5.61 -18.54 10.77
C ASN A 75 6.75 -18.45 11.80
N ILE A 76 6.66 -17.48 12.72
CA ILE A 76 7.72 -17.19 13.71
C ILE A 76 7.89 -18.28 14.76
N MET A 77 6.90 -19.15 14.95
CA MET A 77 6.99 -20.31 15.83
C MET A 77 7.81 -21.45 15.20
N LEU A 78 8.03 -21.41 13.88
CA LEU A 78 8.77 -22.43 13.13
C LEU A 78 10.18 -21.96 12.72
N LYS A 79 10.35 -20.67 12.43
CA LYS A 79 11.61 -20.09 11.94
C LYS A 79 11.88 -18.74 12.59
N PRO A 80 13.16 -18.36 12.83
CA PRO A 80 13.49 -17.03 13.32
C PRO A 80 12.92 -15.92 12.42
N PRO A 81 12.32 -14.85 12.95
CA PRO A 81 11.67 -13.81 12.14
C PRO A 81 12.56 -13.22 11.05
N LEU A 82 13.83 -12.95 11.35
CA LEU A 82 14.78 -12.41 10.37
C LEU A 82 15.06 -13.37 9.20
N SER A 83 15.01 -14.68 9.43
CA SER A 83 15.17 -15.66 8.34
C SER A 83 14.00 -15.60 7.36
N ILE A 84 12.78 -15.32 7.86
CA ILE A 84 11.58 -15.12 7.03
C ILE A 84 11.68 -13.76 6.33
N TRP A 85 12.08 -12.70 7.04
CA TRP A 85 12.27 -11.37 6.48
C TRP A 85 13.23 -11.36 5.29
N PHE A 86 14.32 -12.12 5.40
CA PHE A 86 15.37 -12.19 4.39
C PHE A 86 15.18 -13.33 3.38
N SER A 87 14.03 -14.02 3.38
CA SER A 87 13.72 -15.01 2.35
C SER A 87 13.66 -14.35 0.98
N ASP A 88 13.99 -15.12 -0.06
CA ASP A 88 14.04 -14.60 -1.43
C ASP A 88 12.67 -14.17 -1.93
N GLU A 89 11.61 -14.87 -1.53
CA GLU A 89 10.23 -14.55 -1.91
C GLU A 89 9.76 -13.24 -1.28
N TYR A 90 10.07 -13.01 0.01
CA TYR A 90 9.69 -11.78 0.69
C TYR A 90 10.50 -10.59 0.16
N LYS A 91 11.82 -10.76 -0.04
CA LYS A 91 12.65 -9.74 -0.70
C LYS A 91 12.12 -9.39 -2.08
N ALA A 92 11.79 -10.39 -2.91
CA ALA A 92 11.26 -10.16 -4.26
C ALA A 92 9.95 -9.37 -4.24
N PHE A 93 9.07 -9.61 -3.26
CA PHE A 93 7.84 -8.84 -3.10
C PHE A 93 8.12 -7.38 -2.73
N ARG A 94 9.01 -7.13 -1.75
CA ARG A 94 9.40 -5.77 -1.36
C ARG A 94 10.06 -5.01 -2.50
N SER A 95 11.00 -5.63 -3.21
CA SER A 95 11.70 -5.00 -4.33
C SER A 95 10.77 -4.64 -5.50
N LYS A 96 9.70 -5.41 -5.73
CA LYS A 96 8.68 -5.02 -6.72
C LYS A 96 7.98 -3.72 -6.32
N LEU A 97 7.55 -3.61 -5.06
CA LEU A 97 6.89 -2.41 -4.56
C LEU A 97 7.82 -1.20 -4.54
N GLU A 98 9.08 -1.36 -4.17
CA GLU A 98 10.11 -0.31 -4.25
C GLU A 98 10.32 0.17 -5.70
N ALA A 99 10.23 -0.74 -6.68
CA ALA A 99 10.32 -0.42 -8.10
C ALA A 99 9.00 0.09 -8.72
N HIS A 100 7.98 0.40 -7.90
CA HIS A 100 6.64 0.80 -8.34
C HIS A 100 5.91 -0.24 -9.21
N ILE A 101 6.31 -1.51 -9.12
CA ILE A 101 5.66 -2.63 -9.80
C ILE A 101 4.73 -3.31 -8.79
N LEU A 102 3.41 -3.24 -9.03
CA LEU A 102 2.45 -3.87 -8.13
C LEU A 102 2.41 -5.39 -8.32
N PRO A 103 2.63 -6.20 -7.26
CA PRO A 103 2.32 -7.62 -7.29
C PRO A 103 0.85 -7.86 -7.58
N SER A 104 0.49 -9.03 -8.11
CA SER A 104 -0.91 -9.38 -8.45
C SER A 104 -1.86 -9.25 -7.25
N GLN A 105 -1.36 -9.47 -6.04
CA GLN A 105 -2.10 -9.31 -4.78
C GLN A 105 -2.45 -7.85 -4.46
N CYS A 106 -1.80 -6.88 -5.12
CA CYS A 106 -1.91 -5.45 -4.81
C CYS A 106 -2.58 -4.64 -5.93
N ILE A 107 -2.95 -5.24 -7.07
CA ILE A 107 -3.44 -4.49 -8.25
C ILE A 107 -4.82 -3.85 -8.04
N TYR A 108 -5.58 -4.28 -7.03
CA TYR A 108 -6.84 -3.64 -6.62
C TYR A 108 -6.68 -2.88 -5.29
N CYS A 109 -5.47 -2.78 -4.75
CA CYS A 109 -5.20 -2.03 -3.53
C CYS A 109 -4.99 -0.56 -3.87
N ALA A 110 -5.95 0.26 -3.47
CA ALA A 110 -5.94 1.70 -3.70
C ALA A 110 -4.74 2.44 -3.03
N ASP A 111 -4.09 1.85 -2.00
CA ASP A 111 -2.82 2.36 -1.47
C ASP A 111 -1.67 2.23 -2.48
N GLY A 112 -1.64 1.14 -3.26
CA GLY A 112 -0.63 0.88 -4.30
C GLY A 112 -0.65 1.91 -5.45
N TYR A 113 -1.73 2.69 -5.56
CA TYR A 113 -1.93 3.73 -6.56
C TYR A 113 -1.88 5.15 -6.00
N GLY A 114 -1.62 5.31 -4.70
CA GLY A 114 -1.54 6.63 -4.05
C GLY A 114 -2.88 7.37 -3.97
N VAL A 115 -3.99 6.64 -3.95
CA VAL A 115 -5.34 7.23 -3.93
C VAL A 115 -6.00 7.20 -2.53
N ILE A 116 -5.48 6.40 -1.59
CA ILE A 116 -5.99 6.37 -0.19
C ILE A 116 -5.27 7.36 0.71
N CYS A 117 -3.93 7.33 0.75
CA CYS A 117 -3.14 8.20 1.62
C CYS A 117 -2.41 9.25 0.77
N SER A 118 -2.66 10.52 1.05
CA SER A 118 -1.99 11.65 0.43
C SER A 118 -0.46 11.49 0.53
N ASN A 119 0.19 11.47 -0.63
CA ASN A 119 1.61 11.75 -0.81
C ASN A 119 2.53 11.18 0.29
N ARG A 120 2.49 9.86 0.52
CA ARG A 120 3.56 9.18 1.27
C ARG A 120 4.81 9.31 0.40
N HIS A 121 5.62 10.35 0.63
CA HIS A 121 6.96 10.40 0.08
C HIS A 121 7.63 9.07 0.45
N LEU A 122 7.90 8.24 -0.57
CA LEU A 122 8.65 7.00 -0.46
C LEU A 122 10.12 7.40 -0.27
N SER A 123 10.43 8.05 0.83
CA SER A 123 11.80 8.22 1.29
C SER A 123 12.06 7.12 2.33
N PRO A 124 13.23 6.47 2.29
CA PRO A 124 13.63 5.48 3.30
C PRO A 124 13.53 6.01 4.73
#